data_AF-A0A2E5PC66-F1
#
_entry.id   AF-A0A2E5PC66-F1
#
_cell.length_a   1.000
_cell.length_b   1.000
_cell.length_c   1.000
_cell.angle_alpha   90.00
_cell.angle_beta   90.00
_cell.angle_gamma   90.00
#
_symmetry.space_group_name_H-M   'P 1'
#
loop_
_entity.id
_entity.type
_entity.pdbx_description
1 polymer ?
#
loop_
_entity_poly.entity_id
_entity_poly.type
_entity_poly.pdbx_seq_one_letter_code
_entity_poly.pdbx_strand_id
1 'polypeptide(L)'
;MTHTNENKVTTNYDFEIPEGLEDLEAYDWVRPKIEASWNKAKDSIFETGNWLVAAKERTVHGEWKDFVKTLPFKKSTEEKLRKIAECETFSRPEVYKVLPNSWGTLDELRMRTESDEDAFLEKISEGKISSDMTRENAKFLYASGKASSPRTEFSKTPTGEVLTWLADTDAKYGCIYADPPWAASKGTPNKTGIQINDEYNSMSQTELLEMAPVVDQLSAEKSQLHLWCTTNTLQDALALMEAWGFEYRSQLVWTKPKGIPLGDYWANAHEILLLGVKGGNCPFKRDGEYPSSVFEAPSGEHSKKPDGIRDLVAEVSPEYRLELFARQSYEGWTCWGDEIDGFINVATQFEEAA
;
A
#
# COMPACT_ATOMS: atom_id res chain seq x y z
N MET A 1 22.31 -12.81 55.48
CA MET A 1 21.88 -11.57 54.80
C MET A 1 21.72 -11.90 53.33
N THR A 2 20.55 -12.41 52.97
CA THR A 2 20.20 -12.80 51.61
C THR A 2 19.54 -11.59 50.94
N HIS A 3 20.21 -11.01 49.95
CA HIS A 3 19.62 -9.99 49.10
C HIS A 3 18.48 -10.61 48.29
N THR A 4 17.25 -10.32 48.69
CA THR A 4 16.06 -10.49 47.86
C THR A 4 16.10 -9.45 46.75
N ASN A 5 16.24 -9.94 45.52
CA ASN A 5 16.23 -9.12 44.32
C ASN A 5 14.77 -8.74 44.01
N GLU A 6 14.32 -7.63 44.60
CA GLU A 6 13.09 -6.93 44.21
C GLU A 6 13.33 -6.28 42.85
N ASN A 7 12.78 -6.87 41.78
CA ASN A 7 12.33 -6.22 40.53
C ASN A 7 12.03 -7.27 39.45
N LYS A 8 10.97 -8.06 39.65
CA LYS A 8 10.24 -8.68 38.53
C LYS A 8 9.09 -7.73 38.20
N VAL A 9 9.14 -7.11 37.02
CA VAL A 9 7.98 -6.42 36.45
C VAL A 9 7.01 -7.53 36.01
N THR A 10 5.90 -7.65 36.74
CA THR A 10 4.86 -8.67 36.59
C THR A 10 3.98 -8.35 35.40
N THR A 11 4.22 -8.98 34.25
CA THR A 11 3.40 -8.86 33.03
C THR A 11 2.51 -10.07 32.76
N ASN A 12 2.76 -11.21 33.41
CA ASN A 12 1.82 -12.34 33.45
C ASN A 12 1.32 -12.49 34.89
N TYR A 13 0.15 -11.92 35.19
CA TYR A 13 -0.70 -12.46 36.23
C TYR A 13 -1.50 -13.60 35.59
N ASP A 14 -1.63 -14.74 36.26
CA ASP A 14 -2.62 -15.76 35.88
C ASP A 14 -4.01 -15.17 36.16
N PHE A 15 -4.59 -14.51 35.15
CA PHE A 15 -5.94 -13.94 35.20
C PHE A 15 -6.95 -15.08 35.09
N GLU A 16 -7.16 -15.80 36.18
CA GLU A 16 -8.11 -16.91 36.22
C GLU A 16 -9.47 -16.45 36.74
N ILE A 17 -10.53 -16.79 36.00
CA ILE A 17 -11.90 -16.71 36.52
C ILE A 17 -12.08 -17.89 37.50
N PRO A 18 -12.75 -17.74 38.66
CA PRO A 18 -12.95 -18.85 39.60
C PRO A 18 -13.61 -20.07 38.96
N GLU A 19 -13.09 -21.28 39.20
CA GLU A 19 -13.73 -22.52 38.75
C GLU A 19 -15.15 -22.68 39.34
N GLY A 20 -16.10 -23.14 38.53
CA GLY A 20 -17.48 -23.43 38.96
C GLY A 20 -18.54 -22.35 38.69
N LEU A 21 -18.17 -21.21 38.09
CA LEU A 21 -19.13 -20.22 37.59
C LEU A 21 -19.69 -20.63 36.22
N GLU A 22 -21.02 -20.50 36.03
CA GLU A 22 -21.63 -20.61 34.70
C GLU A 22 -21.27 -19.39 33.82
N ASP A 23 -21.35 -19.50 32.49
CA ASP A 23 -20.85 -18.49 31.53
C ASP A 23 -21.35 -17.06 31.83
N LEU A 24 -22.64 -16.89 32.10
CA LEU A 24 -23.23 -15.60 32.46
C LEU A 24 -22.69 -15.05 33.80
N GLU A 25 -22.47 -15.92 34.78
CA GLU A 25 -21.91 -15.55 36.08
C GLU A 25 -20.43 -15.17 35.97
N ALA A 26 -19.67 -15.86 35.11
CA ALA A 26 -18.29 -15.51 34.78
C ALA A 26 -18.19 -14.12 34.14
N TYR A 27 -19.11 -13.79 33.23
CA TYR A 27 -19.19 -12.48 32.60
C TYR A 27 -19.53 -11.36 33.58
N ASP A 28 -20.51 -11.59 34.45
CA ASP A 28 -20.89 -10.62 35.49
C ASP A 28 -19.78 -10.44 36.51
N TRP A 29 -18.97 -11.48 36.76
CA TRP A 29 -17.83 -11.42 37.65
C TRP A 29 -16.64 -10.63 37.06
N VAL A 30 -16.38 -10.75 35.76
CA VAL A 30 -15.22 -10.09 35.11
C VAL A 30 -15.51 -8.65 34.67
N ARG A 31 -16.76 -8.33 34.30
CA ARG A 31 -17.16 -7.02 33.78
C ARG A 31 -16.71 -5.84 34.66
N PRO A 32 -16.92 -5.82 35.99
CA PRO A 32 -16.50 -4.69 36.83
C PRO A 32 -14.98 -4.48 36.83
N LYS A 33 -14.19 -5.54 36.61
CA LYS A 33 -12.72 -5.47 36.56
C LYS A 33 -12.25 -4.85 35.24
N ILE A 34 -12.93 -5.17 34.13
CA ILE A 34 -12.73 -4.52 32.83
C ILE A 34 -13.09 -3.02 32.93
N GLU A 35 -14.22 -2.68 33.54
CA GLU A 35 -14.65 -1.28 33.69
C GLU A 35 -13.70 -0.46 34.56
N ALA A 36 -13.17 -1.05 35.63
CA ALA A 36 -12.20 -0.41 36.52
C ALA A 36 -10.85 -0.17 35.83
N SER A 37 -10.39 -1.14 35.03
CA SER A 37 -9.04 -1.12 34.45
C SER A 37 -8.94 -0.32 33.14
N TRP A 38 -10.02 -0.04 32.41
CA TRP A 38 -9.98 0.61 31.08
C TRP A 38 -9.38 2.05 31.01
N ASN A 39 -9.05 2.71 32.12
CA ASN A 39 -8.62 4.11 32.15
C ASN A 39 -7.10 4.34 31.91
N LYS A 40 -6.73 4.53 30.62
CA LYS A 40 -5.57 5.30 30.07
C LYS A 40 -4.17 5.17 30.72
N ALA A 41 -3.84 4.06 31.36
CA ALA A 41 -2.44 3.67 31.62
C ALA A 41 -2.03 2.49 30.71
N LYS A 42 -0.72 2.28 30.50
CA LYS A 42 -0.23 1.08 29.80
C LYS A 42 -0.66 -0.20 30.54
N ASP A 43 -0.49 -0.22 31.86
CA ASP A 43 -0.88 -1.35 32.72
C ASP A 43 -2.37 -1.69 32.58
N SER A 44 -3.21 -0.65 32.57
CA SER A 44 -4.66 -0.72 32.32
C SER A 44 -5.04 -1.41 31.01
N ILE A 45 -4.25 -1.22 29.94
CA ILE A 45 -4.50 -1.84 28.64
C ILE A 45 -4.23 -3.34 28.70
N PHE A 46 -3.11 -3.74 29.29
CA PHE A 46 -2.75 -5.15 29.46
C PHE A 46 -3.68 -5.86 30.43
N GLU A 47 -4.05 -5.22 31.54
CA GLU A 47 -5.04 -5.75 32.48
C GLU A 47 -6.41 -5.98 31.81
N THR A 48 -6.91 -4.99 31.06
CA THR A 48 -8.15 -5.13 30.29
C THR A 48 -8.04 -6.27 29.27
N GLY A 49 -6.93 -6.33 28.53
CA GLY A 49 -6.69 -7.37 27.53
C GLY A 49 -6.64 -8.77 28.14
N ASN A 50 -5.96 -8.95 29.26
CA ASN A 50 -5.86 -10.23 29.95
C ASN A 50 -7.22 -10.71 30.49
N TRP A 51 -8.05 -9.81 31.03
CA TRP A 51 -9.43 -10.16 31.40
C TRP A 51 -10.27 -10.61 30.20
N LEU A 52 -10.04 -10.04 29.02
CA LEU A 52 -10.70 -10.46 27.78
C LEU A 52 -10.21 -11.83 27.31
N VAL A 53 -8.91 -12.14 27.43
CA VAL A 53 -8.36 -13.47 27.13
C VAL A 53 -9.02 -14.52 28.02
N ALA A 54 -8.99 -14.30 29.34
CA ALA A 54 -9.55 -15.21 30.32
C ALA A 54 -11.06 -15.45 30.11
N ALA A 55 -11.81 -14.39 29.80
CA ALA A 55 -13.24 -14.51 29.51
C ALA A 55 -13.50 -15.30 28.22
N LYS A 56 -12.68 -15.10 27.18
CA LYS A 56 -12.83 -15.79 25.89
C LYS A 56 -12.50 -17.27 25.95
N GLU A 57 -11.47 -17.65 26.71
CA GLU A 57 -11.09 -19.06 26.92
C GLU A 57 -12.20 -19.88 27.58
N ARG A 58 -13.04 -19.23 28.39
CA ARG A 58 -14.18 -19.88 29.07
C ARG A 58 -15.47 -19.91 28.25
N THR A 59 -15.54 -19.13 27.18
CA THR A 59 -16.80 -18.96 26.44
C THR A 59 -17.16 -20.20 25.62
N VAL A 60 -18.35 -20.75 25.82
CA VAL A 60 -18.91 -21.77 24.90
C VAL A 60 -19.31 -21.10 23.56
N HIS A 61 -19.14 -21.83 22.46
CA HIS A 61 -19.26 -21.29 21.10
C HIS A 61 -20.60 -20.57 20.84
N GLY A 62 -20.55 -19.25 20.64
CA GLY A 62 -21.70 -18.43 20.24
C GLY A 62 -21.96 -17.21 21.14
N GLU A 63 -21.58 -17.28 22.43
CA GLU A 63 -21.97 -16.27 23.43
C GLU A 63 -21.02 -15.07 23.52
N TRP A 64 -19.78 -15.22 23.03
CA TRP A 64 -18.75 -14.16 23.09
C TRP A 64 -19.22 -12.85 22.48
N LYS A 65 -19.93 -12.94 21.35
CA LYS A 65 -20.40 -11.76 20.62
C LYS A 65 -21.43 -10.97 21.43
N ASP A 66 -22.26 -11.64 22.22
CA ASP A 66 -23.28 -11.00 23.03
C ASP A 66 -22.69 -10.42 24.31
N PHE A 67 -21.72 -11.11 24.93
CA PHE A 67 -20.93 -10.55 26.02
C PHE A 67 -20.20 -9.26 25.60
N VAL A 68 -19.50 -9.27 24.45
CA VAL A 68 -18.76 -8.09 23.96
C VAL A 68 -19.68 -6.88 23.70
N LYS A 69 -20.93 -7.09 23.26
CA LYS A 69 -21.89 -5.98 23.08
C LYS A 69 -22.22 -5.26 24.38
N THR A 70 -21.99 -5.90 25.52
CA THR A 70 -22.29 -5.34 26.83
C THR A 70 -21.13 -4.54 27.43
N LEU A 71 -19.95 -4.56 26.79
CA LEU A 71 -18.75 -3.86 27.25
C LEU A 71 -18.76 -2.39 26.83
N PRO A 72 -17.96 -1.51 27.48
CA PRO A 72 -17.92 -0.08 27.18
C PRO A 72 -17.23 0.27 25.85
N PHE A 73 -16.88 -0.72 25.02
CA PHE A 73 -16.20 -0.54 23.74
C PHE A 73 -16.68 -1.52 22.68
N LYS A 74 -16.40 -1.21 21.41
CA LYS A 74 -16.83 -2.01 20.26
C LYS A 74 -16.05 -3.32 20.18
N LYS A 75 -16.63 -4.31 19.47
CA LYS A 75 -15.95 -5.58 19.16
C LYS A 75 -14.57 -5.41 18.54
N SER A 76 -14.41 -4.46 17.61
CA SER A 76 -13.11 -4.16 17.01
C SER A 76 -12.06 -3.68 18.02
N THR A 77 -12.49 -3.09 19.14
CA THR A 77 -11.59 -2.64 20.22
C THR A 77 -11.23 -3.81 21.13
N GLU A 78 -12.20 -4.65 21.50
CA GLU A 78 -11.97 -5.91 22.22
C GLU A 78 -10.90 -6.75 21.52
N GLU A 79 -11.10 -7.03 20.23
CA GLU A 79 -10.21 -7.91 19.45
C GLU A 79 -8.75 -7.43 19.50
N LYS A 80 -8.55 -6.11 19.50
CA LYS A 80 -7.22 -5.49 19.57
C LYS A 80 -6.61 -5.59 20.95
N LEU A 81 -7.36 -5.25 22.00
CA LEU A 81 -6.90 -5.33 23.40
C LEU A 81 -6.51 -6.75 23.77
N ARG A 82 -7.34 -7.74 23.40
CA ARG A 82 -7.07 -9.15 23.62
C ARG A 82 -5.80 -9.59 22.90
N LYS A 83 -5.65 -9.26 21.61
CA LYS A 83 -4.43 -9.58 20.85
C LYS A 83 -3.17 -8.89 21.39
N ILE A 84 -3.28 -7.68 21.93
CA ILE A 84 -2.15 -6.99 22.58
C ILE A 84 -1.69 -7.78 23.81
N ALA A 85 -2.64 -8.28 24.62
CA ALA A 85 -2.35 -9.08 25.80
C ALA A 85 -1.78 -10.48 25.46
N GLU A 86 -2.23 -11.10 24.38
CA GLU A 86 -1.73 -12.40 23.88
C GLU A 86 -0.30 -12.34 23.30
N CYS A 87 0.28 -11.15 23.13
CA CYS A 87 1.59 -10.98 22.53
C CYS A 87 2.72 -11.31 23.52
N GLU A 88 3.29 -12.50 23.40
CA GLU A 88 4.38 -12.97 24.27
C GLU A 88 5.59 -12.03 24.29
N THR A 89 5.94 -11.42 23.16
CA THR A 89 7.04 -10.45 23.04
C THR A 89 6.82 -9.23 23.93
N PHE A 90 5.58 -8.75 24.04
CA PHE A 90 5.25 -7.58 24.88
C PHE A 90 5.35 -7.88 26.38
N SER A 91 5.15 -9.15 26.77
CA SER A 91 5.30 -9.59 28.15
C SER A 91 6.75 -9.64 28.63
N ARG A 92 7.75 -9.53 27.73
CA ARG A 92 9.16 -9.52 28.14
C ARG A 92 9.50 -8.24 28.94
N PRO A 93 10.10 -8.32 30.14
CA PRO A 93 10.31 -7.15 31.00
C PRO A 93 11.07 -5.98 30.37
N GLU A 94 12.04 -6.26 29.51
CA GLU A 94 12.85 -5.28 28.78
C GLU A 94 12.06 -4.58 27.68
N VAL A 95 11.18 -5.31 26.99
CA VAL A 95 10.28 -4.77 25.97
C VAL A 95 9.20 -3.93 26.64
N TYR A 96 8.54 -4.48 27.66
CA TYR A 96 7.43 -3.85 28.36
C TYR A 96 7.76 -2.42 28.83
N LYS A 97 8.95 -2.21 29.36
CA LYS A 97 9.41 -0.91 29.88
C LYS A 97 9.38 0.18 28.81
N VAL A 98 9.76 -0.14 27.58
CA VAL A 98 9.85 0.84 26.48
C VAL A 98 8.57 0.96 25.67
N LEU A 99 7.59 0.09 25.86
CA LEU A 99 6.34 0.12 25.10
C LEU A 99 5.53 1.42 25.32
N PRO A 100 4.83 1.91 24.27
CA PRO A 100 4.00 3.12 24.33
C PRO A 100 2.74 2.95 25.18
N ASN A 101 2.21 4.06 25.69
CA ASN A 101 1.06 4.08 26.60
C ASN A 101 -0.32 4.11 25.91
N SER A 102 -0.36 3.93 24.58
CA SER A 102 -1.58 3.99 23.78
C SER A 102 -1.89 2.64 23.15
N TRP A 103 -3.08 2.09 23.41
CA TRP A 103 -3.49 0.80 22.84
C TRP A 103 -3.52 0.82 21.31
N GLY A 104 -3.80 1.98 20.69
CA GLY A 104 -3.77 2.13 19.23
C GLY A 104 -2.36 2.07 18.64
N THR A 105 -1.35 2.47 19.41
CA THR A 105 0.07 2.34 19.04
C THR A 105 0.57 0.92 19.30
N LEU A 106 0.18 0.32 20.42
CA LEU A 106 0.49 -1.07 20.77
C LEU A 106 -0.09 -2.05 19.75
N ASP A 107 -1.33 -1.84 19.30
CA ASP A 107 -1.98 -2.65 18.26
C ASP A 107 -1.19 -2.65 16.95
N GLU A 108 -0.67 -1.48 16.56
CA GLU A 108 0.15 -1.31 15.35
C GLU A 108 1.48 -2.06 15.45
N LEU A 109 2.18 -1.91 16.57
CA LEU A 109 3.45 -2.60 16.84
C LEU A 109 3.28 -4.12 16.94
N ARG A 110 2.18 -4.58 17.55
CA ARG A 110 1.88 -6.01 17.69
C ARG A 110 1.67 -6.71 16.35
N MET A 111 1.04 -6.04 15.37
CA MET A 111 0.95 -6.62 14.01
C MET A 111 2.33 -6.90 13.40
N ARG A 112 3.37 -6.17 13.84
CA ARG A 112 4.74 -6.31 13.34
C ARG A 112 5.51 -7.40 14.08
N THR A 113 5.31 -7.55 15.39
CA THR A 113 5.87 -8.69 16.14
C THR A 113 5.36 -10.03 15.61
N GLU A 114 4.10 -10.08 15.15
CA GLU A 114 3.54 -11.29 14.52
C GLU A 114 4.19 -11.61 13.17
N SER A 115 4.69 -10.59 12.44
CA SER A 115 5.30 -10.77 11.12
C SER A 115 6.82 -10.96 11.15
N ASP A 116 7.53 -10.24 12.04
CA ASP A 116 8.99 -10.21 12.12
C ASP A 116 9.42 -9.72 13.52
N GLU A 117 9.56 -10.67 14.45
CA GLU A 117 9.92 -10.38 15.84
C GLU A 117 11.36 -9.84 15.97
N ASP A 118 12.30 -10.34 15.15
CA ASP A 118 13.71 -9.95 15.21
C ASP A 118 13.89 -8.49 14.80
N ALA A 119 13.24 -8.06 13.70
CA ALA A 119 13.23 -6.67 13.30
C ALA A 119 12.59 -5.76 14.36
N PHE A 120 11.56 -6.26 15.07
CA PHE A 120 10.97 -5.50 16.16
C PHE A 120 11.93 -5.28 17.32
N LEU A 121 12.63 -6.33 17.76
CA LEU A 121 13.62 -6.25 18.85
C LEU A 121 14.82 -5.38 18.47
N GLU A 122 15.23 -5.39 17.20
CA GLU A 122 16.26 -4.49 16.69
C GLU A 122 15.86 -3.02 16.90
N LYS A 123 14.62 -2.63 16.57
CA LYS A 123 14.13 -1.25 16.76
C LYS A 123 14.02 -0.84 18.22
N ILE A 124 13.81 -1.78 19.13
CA ILE A 124 13.93 -1.54 20.57
C ILE A 124 15.40 -1.25 20.94
N SER A 125 16.34 -2.07 20.46
CA SER A 125 17.76 -1.90 20.76
C SER A 125 18.34 -0.60 20.19
N GLU A 126 17.83 -0.14 19.05
CA GLU A 126 18.16 1.16 18.44
C GLU A 126 17.53 2.35 19.20
N GLY A 127 16.67 2.09 20.19
CA GLY A 127 15.94 3.12 20.94
C GLY A 127 14.85 3.82 20.12
N LYS A 128 14.47 3.27 18.97
CA LYS A 128 13.43 3.87 18.11
C LYS A 128 12.02 3.59 18.63
N ILE A 129 11.82 2.53 19.42
CA ILE A 129 10.59 2.29 20.17
C ILE A 129 10.74 2.83 21.58
N SER A 130 9.82 3.71 21.98
CA SER A 130 9.83 4.39 23.26
C SER A 130 8.41 4.61 23.80
N SER A 131 8.33 4.95 25.10
CA SER A 131 7.06 5.08 25.81
C SER A 131 6.22 6.29 25.37
N ASP A 132 6.85 7.28 24.75
CA ASP A 132 6.27 8.50 24.17
C ASP A 132 5.92 8.36 22.68
N MET A 133 6.18 7.19 22.07
CA MET A 133 5.91 6.94 20.66
C MET A 133 4.42 7.15 20.31
N THR A 134 4.19 7.95 19.26
CA THR A 134 2.86 8.17 18.70
C THR A 134 2.46 7.03 17.77
N ARG A 135 1.15 6.86 17.54
CA ARG A 135 0.64 5.88 16.58
C ARG A 135 1.15 6.12 15.16
N GLU A 136 1.30 7.38 14.79
CA GLU A 136 1.83 7.79 13.49
C GLU A 136 3.30 7.37 13.36
N ASN A 137 4.13 7.65 14.36
CA ASN A 137 5.51 7.20 14.39
C ASN A 137 5.62 5.67 14.38
N ALA A 138 4.73 4.94 15.06
CA ALA A 138 4.71 3.47 15.02
C ALA A 138 4.34 2.91 13.64
N LYS A 139 3.42 3.56 12.92
CA LYS A 139 3.10 3.22 11.53
C LYS A 139 4.33 3.41 10.63
N PHE A 140 5.05 4.49 10.86
CA PHE A 140 6.22 4.85 10.06
C PHE A 140 7.53 4.21 10.54
N LEU A 141 7.57 3.61 11.72
CA LEU A 141 8.76 3.00 12.31
C LEU A 141 9.32 1.87 11.45
N TYR A 142 8.41 1.09 10.85
CA TYR A 142 8.69 0.04 9.86
C TYR A 142 8.25 0.45 8.45
N ALA A 143 7.74 1.68 8.28
CA ALA A 143 7.82 2.31 6.98
C ALA A 143 9.28 2.73 6.83
N SER A 144 10.09 1.74 6.44
CA SER A 144 11.52 1.81 6.31
C SER A 144 11.97 3.20 5.88
N GLY A 145 12.78 3.86 6.71
CA GLY A 145 13.80 4.73 6.14
C GLY A 145 14.55 3.88 5.11
N LYS A 146 14.40 4.23 3.83
CA LYS A 146 15.05 3.65 2.65
C LYS A 146 15.69 2.27 2.88
N ALA A 147 14.86 1.25 3.06
CA ALA A 147 15.22 -0.04 2.50
C ALA A 147 14.88 0.11 1.02
N SER A 148 15.88 -0.03 0.13
CA SER A 148 15.62 -0.21 -1.29
C SER A 148 14.42 -1.13 -1.42
N SER A 149 13.40 -0.72 -2.18
CA SER A 149 12.25 -1.54 -2.54
C SER A 149 12.66 -3.02 -2.61
N PRO A 150 11.94 -3.96 -1.97
CA PRO A 150 12.34 -5.37 -1.93
C PRO A 150 12.82 -5.76 -3.32
N ARG A 151 14.08 -6.22 -3.43
CA ARG A 151 14.71 -6.40 -4.75
C ARG A 151 13.99 -7.50 -5.51
N THR A 152 12.93 -7.13 -6.22
CA THR A 152 12.21 -7.98 -7.17
C THR A 152 13.15 -8.40 -8.29
N GLU A 153 12.79 -9.42 -9.07
CA GLU A 153 13.59 -9.74 -10.26
C GLU A 153 13.63 -8.53 -11.21
N PHE A 154 12.54 -7.76 -11.28
CA PHE A 154 12.53 -6.45 -11.96
C PHE A 154 13.65 -5.50 -11.49
N SER A 155 13.83 -5.30 -10.18
CA SER A 155 14.84 -4.37 -9.63
C SER A 155 16.29 -4.71 -9.99
N LYS A 156 16.55 -5.95 -10.43
CA LYS A 156 17.87 -6.44 -10.84
C LYS A 156 18.15 -6.24 -12.33
N THR A 157 17.14 -5.82 -13.10
CA THR A 157 17.32 -5.46 -14.51
C THR A 157 17.97 -4.07 -14.61
N PRO A 158 18.75 -3.77 -15.67
CA PRO A 158 19.35 -2.44 -15.84
C PRO A 158 18.32 -1.31 -15.74
N THR A 159 17.12 -1.51 -16.30
CA THR A 159 16.06 -0.51 -16.26
C THR A 159 15.41 -0.40 -14.88
N GLY A 160 15.24 -1.52 -14.18
CA GLY A 160 14.72 -1.55 -12.81
C GLY A 160 15.68 -0.94 -11.79
N GLU A 161 17.00 -1.10 -11.97
CA GLU A 161 18.02 -0.44 -11.16
C GLU A 161 17.91 1.08 -11.27
N VAL A 162 17.74 1.58 -12.49
CA VAL A 162 17.55 3.01 -12.76
C VAL A 162 16.28 3.52 -12.07
N LEU A 163 15.14 2.84 -12.22
CA LEU A 163 13.90 3.27 -11.57
C LEU A 163 14.00 3.23 -10.03
N THR A 164 14.68 2.23 -9.49
CA THR A 164 14.94 2.09 -8.05
C THR A 164 15.82 3.21 -7.53
N TRP A 165 16.88 3.58 -8.28
CA TRP A 165 17.72 4.72 -7.94
C TRP A 165 16.92 6.03 -7.84
N LEU A 166 16.00 6.28 -8.78
CA LEU A 166 15.14 7.46 -8.69
C LEU A 166 14.27 7.42 -7.43
N ALA A 167 13.71 6.26 -7.10
CA ALA A 167 12.92 6.09 -5.89
C ALA A 167 13.74 6.38 -4.62
N ASP A 168 15.05 6.13 -4.65
CA ASP A 168 15.98 6.44 -3.57
C ASP A 168 16.35 7.93 -3.47
N THR A 169 15.97 8.78 -4.44
CA THR A 169 16.19 10.24 -4.39
C THR A 169 15.13 11.01 -3.57
N ASP A 170 14.18 10.32 -2.94
CA ASP A 170 12.99 10.90 -2.28
C ASP A 170 12.05 11.69 -3.21
N ALA A 171 12.24 11.61 -4.54
CA ALA A 171 11.32 12.22 -5.50
C ALA A 171 9.89 11.64 -5.35
N LYS A 172 8.90 12.53 -5.35
CA LYS A 172 7.47 12.18 -5.28
C LYS A 172 6.71 12.83 -6.43
N TYR A 173 5.96 12.01 -7.16
CA TYR A 173 5.23 12.43 -8.34
C TYR A 173 3.73 12.54 -8.04
N GLY A 174 3.15 13.70 -8.35
CA GLY A 174 1.71 13.92 -8.27
C GLY A 174 0.95 13.28 -9.45
N CYS A 175 1.64 12.98 -10.54
CA CYS A 175 1.11 12.31 -11.71
C CYS A 175 2.09 11.24 -12.21
N ILE A 176 1.59 10.03 -12.43
CA ILE A 176 2.28 8.97 -13.17
C ILE A 176 1.47 8.70 -14.43
N TYR A 177 2.14 8.68 -15.58
CA TYR A 177 1.57 8.33 -16.88
C TYR A 177 2.35 7.13 -17.42
N ALA A 178 1.65 6.08 -17.87
CA ALA A 178 2.30 4.82 -18.24
C ALA A 178 1.67 4.21 -19.50
N ASP A 179 2.52 3.74 -20.41
CA ASP A 179 2.15 2.90 -21.56
C ASP A 179 2.91 1.57 -21.52
N PRO A 180 2.48 0.61 -20.68
CA PRO A 180 3.24 -0.62 -20.46
C PRO A 180 3.40 -1.44 -21.74
N PRO A 181 4.55 -2.10 -21.94
CA PRO A 181 4.78 -2.98 -23.07
C PRO A 181 4.11 -4.34 -22.84
N TRP A 182 2.78 -4.37 -22.79
CA TRP A 182 1.99 -5.57 -22.48
C TRP A 182 2.39 -6.77 -23.33
N ALA A 183 2.80 -7.87 -22.69
CA ALA A 183 2.98 -9.14 -23.39
C ALA A 183 1.66 -9.63 -23.99
N ALA A 184 1.72 -10.20 -25.20
CA ALA A 184 0.56 -10.84 -25.79
C ALA A 184 0.09 -12.00 -24.89
N SER A 185 -1.21 -12.08 -24.61
CA SER A 185 -1.80 -13.17 -23.85
C SER A 185 -1.45 -14.51 -24.50
N LYS A 186 -0.72 -15.37 -23.79
CA LYS A 186 -0.38 -16.73 -24.26
C LYS A 186 -1.67 -17.50 -24.54
N GLY A 187 -1.99 -17.73 -25.81
CA GLY A 187 -3.11 -18.59 -26.20
C GLY A 187 -3.96 -18.13 -27.37
N THR A 188 -3.81 -16.91 -27.89
CA THR A 188 -4.51 -16.49 -29.11
C THR A 188 -3.60 -16.76 -30.30
N PRO A 189 -3.88 -17.75 -31.17
CA PRO A 189 -3.17 -17.84 -32.44
C PRO A 189 -3.41 -16.54 -33.20
N ASN A 190 -2.37 -15.90 -33.72
CA ASN A 190 -2.53 -14.84 -34.72
C ASN A 190 -3.25 -15.43 -35.94
N LYS A 191 -4.59 -15.41 -35.93
CA LYS A 191 -5.43 -15.86 -37.05
C LYS A 191 -5.23 -14.99 -38.30
N THR A 192 -4.57 -13.84 -38.15
CA THR A 192 -4.36 -12.84 -39.21
C THR A 192 -2.99 -12.93 -39.89
N GLY A 193 -2.07 -13.77 -39.42
CA GLY A 193 -0.72 -13.91 -40.01
C GLY A 193 0.14 -12.65 -39.92
N ILE A 194 -0.27 -11.64 -39.15
CA ILE A 194 0.52 -10.42 -38.90
C ILE A 194 1.58 -10.78 -37.87
N GLN A 195 2.84 -10.91 -38.30
CA GLN A 195 3.98 -10.97 -37.39
C GLN A 195 4.07 -9.63 -36.66
N ILE A 196 3.82 -9.67 -35.36
CA ILE A 196 4.22 -8.59 -34.46
C ILE A 196 5.73 -8.75 -34.37
N ASN A 197 6.52 -7.74 -34.79
CA ASN A 197 7.98 -7.84 -34.78
C ASN A 197 8.47 -8.31 -33.39
N ASP A 198 9.26 -9.39 -33.37
CA ASP A 198 9.87 -10.00 -32.18
C ASP A 198 10.88 -9.09 -31.45
N GLU A 199 11.03 -7.82 -31.87
CA GLU A 199 12.01 -6.86 -31.37
C GLU A 199 11.48 -5.98 -30.22
N TYR A 200 10.20 -6.07 -29.86
CA TYR A 200 9.68 -5.35 -28.69
C TYR A 200 9.91 -6.16 -27.41
N ASN A 201 10.69 -5.62 -26.48
CA ASN A 201 10.84 -6.14 -25.12
C ASN A 201 9.51 -6.00 -24.36
N SER A 202 8.61 -6.96 -24.56
CA SER A 202 7.33 -6.99 -23.83
C SER A 202 7.53 -7.45 -22.39
N MET A 203 6.76 -6.89 -21.47
CA MET A 203 6.71 -7.33 -20.07
C MET A 203 5.47 -8.18 -19.81
N SER A 204 5.67 -9.27 -19.09
CA SER A 204 4.59 -10.08 -18.55
C SER A 204 3.84 -9.34 -17.45
N GLN A 205 2.61 -9.77 -17.19
CA GLN A 205 1.81 -9.23 -16.09
C GLN A 205 2.54 -9.33 -14.75
N THR A 206 3.25 -10.43 -14.50
CA THR A 206 4.03 -10.62 -13.27
C THR A 206 5.13 -9.55 -13.14
N GLU A 207 5.90 -9.30 -14.20
CA GLU A 207 6.97 -8.29 -14.18
C GLU A 207 6.41 -6.87 -13.95
N LEU A 208 5.24 -6.55 -14.53
CA LEU A 208 4.58 -5.27 -14.28
C LEU A 208 4.08 -5.14 -12.84
N LEU A 209 3.52 -6.22 -12.27
CA LEU A 209 3.09 -6.26 -10.87
C LEU A 209 4.28 -6.12 -9.90
N GLU A 210 5.44 -6.66 -10.24
CA GLU A 210 6.68 -6.51 -9.46
C GLU A 210 7.19 -5.07 -9.37
N MET A 211 6.72 -4.16 -10.23
CA MET A 211 7.03 -2.74 -10.13
C MET A 211 6.24 -2.03 -9.02
N ALA A 212 5.23 -2.67 -8.42
CA ALA A 212 4.37 -2.04 -7.43
C ALA A 212 5.14 -1.32 -6.29
N PRO A 213 6.18 -1.91 -5.67
CA PRO A 213 6.91 -1.23 -4.58
C PRO A 213 7.59 0.07 -5.03
N VAL A 214 8.24 0.06 -6.20
CA VAL A 214 8.95 1.24 -6.71
C VAL A 214 7.98 2.33 -7.17
N VAL A 215 6.86 1.94 -7.80
CA VAL A 215 5.79 2.86 -8.19
C VAL A 215 5.12 3.48 -6.95
N ASP A 216 4.88 2.68 -5.91
CA ASP A 216 4.34 3.15 -4.63
C ASP A 216 5.27 4.18 -3.99
N GLN A 217 6.59 3.90 -3.98
CA GLN A 217 7.63 4.79 -3.45
C GLN A 217 7.76 6.08 -4.26
N LEU A 218 7.59 6.06 -5.59
CA LEU A 218 7.65 7.25 -6.44
C LEU A 218 6.36 8.08 -6.38
N SER A 219 5.25 7.49 -5.96
CA SER A 219 3.96 8.17 -5.88
C SER A 219 3.90 9.12 -4.68
N ALA A 220 3.44 10.35 -4.89
CA ALA A 220 3.02 11.21 -3.78
C ALA A 220 1.82 10.59 -3.02
N GLU A 221 1.59 10.99 -1.77
CA GLU A 221 0.46 10.48 -0.96
C GLU A 221 -0.89 10.65 -1.66
N LYS A 222 -1.05 11.75 -2.41
CA LYS A 222 -2.18 12.02 -3.29
C LYS A 222 -1.67 12.20 -4.70
N SER A 223 -1.85 11.19 -5.53
CA SER A 223 -1.38 11.19 -6.91
C SER A 223 -2.39 10.56 -7.85
N GLN A 224 -2.19 10.80 -9.14
CA GLN A 224 -2.95 10.20 -10.23
C GLN A 224 -2.08 9.21 -11.01
N LEU A 225 -2.72 8.17 -11.52
CA LEU A 225 -2.15 7.25 -12.51
C LEU A 225 -2.99 7.32 -13.80
N HIS A 226 -2.35 7.66 -14.90
CA HIS A 226 -2.91 7.58 -16.24
C HIS A 226 -2.30 6.37 -16.96
N LEU A 227 -3.06 5.29 -17.11
CA LEU A 227 -2.57 3.99 -17.56
C LEU A 227 -3.20 3.59 -18.89
N TRP A 228 -2.37 3.46 -19.94
CA TRP A 228 -2.84 2.96 -21.22
C TRP A 228 -3.09 1.46 -21.22
N CYS A 229 -4.20 1.06 -21.82
CA CYS A 229 -4.50 -0.32 -22.14
C CYS A 229 -5.27 -0.44 -23.46
N THR A 230 -5.38 -1.67 -23.94
CA THR A 230 -6.26 -2.03 -25.05
C THR A 230 -7.49 -2.75 -24.50
N THR A 231 -8.46 -3.07 -25.36
CA THR A 231 -9.61 -3.90 -24.98
C THR A 231 -9.19 -5.26 -24.41
N ASN A 232 -8.10 -5.84 -24.91
CA ASN A 232 -7.63 -7.16 -24.49
C ASN A 232 -6.89 -7.12 -23.14
N THR A 233 -6.21 -6.01 -22.83
CA THR A 233 -5.42 -5.85 -21.61
C THR A 233 -6.15 -5.09 -20.50
N LEU A 234 -7.43 -4.78 -20.69
CA LEU A 234 -8.21 -3.98 -19.75
C LEU A 234 -8.28 -4.61 -18.35
N GLN A 235 -8.49 -5.92 -18.27
CA GLN A 235 -8.54 -6.63 -16.97
C GLN A 235 -7.19 -6.58 -16.26
N ASP A 236 -6.12 -6.84 -17.01
CA ASP A 236 -4.75 -6.80 -16.51
C ASP A 236 -4.34 -5.39 -16.05
N ALA A 237 -4.77 -4.35 -16.78
CA ALA A 237 -4.52 -2.96 -16.44
C ALA A 237 -5.26 -2.52 -15.17
N LEU A 238 -6.49 -2.97 -14.96
CA LEU A 238 -7.22 -2.71 -13.71
C LEU A 238 -6.55 -3.40 -12.51
N ALA A 239 -6.11 -4.65 -12.68
CA ALA A 239 -5.37 -5.37 -11.65
C ALA A 239 -4.01 -4.71 -11.36
N LEU A 240 -3.31 -4.24 -12.39
CA LEU A 240 -2.05 -3.52 -12.25
C LEU A 240 -2.23 -2.20 -11.48
N MET A 241 -3.26 -1.44 -11.83
CA MET A 241 -3.62 -0.18 -11.17
C MET A 241 -3.87 -0.39 -9.67
N GLU A 242 -4.65 -1.42 -9.31
CA GLU A 242 -4.90 -1.79 -7.92
C GLU A 242 -3.60 -2.20 -7.20
N ALA A 243 -2.77 -3.03 -7.83
CA ALA A 243 -1.49 -3.49 -7.27
C ALA A 243 -0.50 -2.32 -7.03
N TRP A 244 -0.50 -1.33 -7.91
CA TRP A 244 0.29 -0.10 -7.76
C TRP A 244 -0.29 0.88 -6.72
N GLY A 245 -1.44 0.54 -6.10
CA GLY A 245 -2.05 1.31 -5.03
C GLY A 245 -2.98 2.43 -5.50
N PHE A 246 -3.51 2.35 -6.73
CA PHE A 246 -4.43 3.34 -7.30
C PHE A 246 -5.84 2.75 -7.43
N GLU A 247 -6.85 3.53 -7.03
CA GLU A 247 -8.26 3.17 -7.22
C GLU A 247 -8.74 3.72 -8.57
N TYR A 248 -9.32 2.88 -9.42
CA TYR A 248 -9.91 3.30 -10.69
C TYR A 248 -11.03 4.33 -10.49
N ARG A 249 -11.05 5.39 -11.29
CA ARG A 249 -12.06 6.45 -11.26
C ARG A 249 -12.80 6.64 -12.58
N SER A 250 -12.08 6.70 -13.69
CA SER A 250 -12.66 7.02 -14.99
C SER A 250 -11.71 6.63 -16.13
N GLN A 251 -12.08 6.92 -17.36
CA GLN A 251 -11.27 6.63 -18.53
C GLN A 251 -11.47 7.67 -19.64
N LEU A 252 -10.44 7.81 -20.47
CA LEU A 252 -10.48 8.50 -21.76
C LEU A 252 -10.29 7.47 -22.88
N VAL A 253 -11.04 7.62 -23.96
CA VAL A 253 -11.01 6.73 -25.12
C VAL A 253 -10.39 7.48 -26.30
N TRP A 254 -9.27 6.97 -26.81
CA TRP A 254 -8.69 7.47 -28.05
C TRP A 254 -9.28 6.71 -29.22
N THR A 255 -10.07 7.37 -30.06
CA THR A 255 -10.66 6.74 -31.24
C THR A 255 -9.67 6.66 -32.38
N LYS A 256 -9.71 5.53 -33.09
CA LYS A 256 -8.94 5.25 -34.29
C LYS A 256 -9.92 5.04 -35.43
N PRO A 257 -10.38 6.11 -36.12
CA PRO A 257 -11.50 6.03 -37.06
C PRO A 257 -11.27 5.09 -38.25
N LYS A 258 -10.02 4.80 -38.61
CA LYS A 258 -9.68 3.79 -39.64
C LYS A 258 -9.76 2.34 -39.14
N GLY A 259 -10.03 2.14 -37.84
CA GLY A 259 -10.01 0.86 -37.16
C GLY A 259 -8.59 0.33 -36.92
N ILE A 260 -8.44 -0.53 -35.92
CA ILE A 260 -7.38 -1.53 -35.84
C ILE A 260 -8.02 -2.82 -36.39
N PRO A 261 -7.51 -3.41 -37.48
CA PRO A 261 -8.06 -4.66 -38.03
C PRO A 261 -7.63 -5.87 -37.18
N LEU A 262 -7.79 -5.78 -35.86
CA LEU A 262 -7.44 -6.77 -34.85
C LEU A 262 -8.56 -6.83 -33.81
N GLY A 263 -9.04 -8.03 -33.53
CA GLY A 263 -10.10 -8.29 -32.56
C GLY A 263 -10.78 -9.63 -32.85
N ASP A 264 -10.92 -10.47 -31.83
CA ASP A 264 -11.52 -11.81 -31.98
C ASP A 264 -13.06 -11.77 -32.08
N TYR A 265 -13.67 -10.66 -31.67
CA TYR A 265 -15.12 -10.49 -31.59
C TYR A 265 -15.59 -9.22 -32.32
N TRP A 266 -15.16 -8.06 -31.83
CA TRP A 266 -15.41 -6.76 -32.45
C TRP A 266 -14.11 -6.20 -33.00
N ALA A 267 -14.18 -5.54 -34.15
CA ALA A 267 -13.02 -4.82 -34.68
C ALA A 267 -12.69 -3.66 -33.73
N ASN A 268 -11.52 -3.69 -33.12
CA ASN A 268 -11.12 -2.65 -32.17
C ASN A 268 -10.87 -1.35 -32.94
N ALA A 269 -11.51 -0.26 -32.54
CA ALA A 269 -11.35 1.05 -33.17
C ALA A 269 -10.96 2.14 -32.16
N HIS A 270 -10.39 1.74 -31.03
CA HIS A 270 -9.96 2.65 -29.98
C HIS A 270 -8.88 2.03 -29.07
N GLU A 271 -8.21 2.89 -28.32
CA GLU A 271 -7.42 2.55 -27.13
C GLU A 271 -7.97 3.28 -25.91
N ILE A 272 -7.65 2.78 -24.72
CA ILE A 272 -8.22 3.25 -23.45
C ILE A 272 -7.09 3.80 -22.57
N LEU A 273 -7.28 5.01 -22.04
CA LEU A 273 -6.44 5.60 -21.01
C LEU A 273 -7.23 5.63 -19.70
N LEU A 274 -6.88 4.75 -18.77
CA LEU A 274 -7.53 4.66 -17.46
C LEU A 274 -7.00 5.76 -16.53
N LEU A 275 -7.86 6.31 -15.69
CA LEU A 275 -7.53 7.21 -14.59
C LEU A 275 -7.70 6.47 -13.25
N GLY A 276 -6.58 6.26 -12.57
CA GLY A 276 -6.50 5.77 -11.19
C GLY A 276 -6.08 6.87 -10.23
N VAL A 277 -6.49 6.76 -8.96
CA VAL A 277 -6.22 7.79 -7.95
C VAL A 277 -5.78 7.17 -6.62
N LYS A 278 -4.72 7.74 -6.04
CA LYS A 278 -4.17 7.38 -4.73
C LYS A 278 -4.47 8.45 -3.69
N GLY A 279 -4.65 8.05 -2.43
CA GLY A 279 -4.89 8.99 -1.31
C GLY A 279 -6.28 9.63 -1.31
N GLY A 280 -7.25 9.03 -2.02
CA GLY A 280 -8.63 9.50 -2.07
C GLY A 280 -8.81 10.71 -2.99
N ASN A 281 -9.13 11.88 -2.41
CA ASN A 281 -9.50 13.09 -3.15
C ASN A 281 -8.29 13.83 -3.75
N CYS A 282 -7.48 13.14 -4.57
CA CYS A 282 -6.43 13.78 -5.36
C CYS A 282 -7.10 14.73 -6.37
N PRO A 283 -6.68 16.00 -6.44
CA PRO A 283 -7.34 16.98 -7.29
C PRO A 283 -7.11 16.66 -8.77
N PHE A 284 -8.21 16.64 -9.53
CA PHE A 284 -8.20 16.78 -10.98
C PHE A 284 -8.42 18.26 -11.26
N LYS A 285 -7.42 18.94 -11.85
CA LYS A 285 -7.48 20.38 -12.14
C LYS A 285 -8.64 20.66 -13.10
N ARG A 286 -9.35 21.75 -12.83
CA ARG A 286 -10.63 22.11 -13.46
C ARG A 286 -10.64 23.61 -13.72
N ASP A 287 -9.84 24.06 -14.68
CA ASP A 287 -9.87 25.46 -15.11
C ASP A 287 -10.85 25.60 -16.28
N GLY A 288 -12.14 25.32 -16.02
CA GLY A 288 -13.21 25.47 -17.01
C GLY A 288 -14.05 24.22 -17.25
N GLU A 289 -14.41 23.97 -18.51
CA GLU A 289 -15.21 22.81 -18.92
C GLU A 289 -14.41 21.50 -18.78
N TYR A 290 -15.10 20.41 -18.49
CA TYR A 290 -14.46 19.10 -18.44
C TYR A 290 -13.92 18.73 -19.82
N PRO A 291 -12.66 18.29 -19.93
CA PRO A 291 -12.16 17.69 -21.16
C PRO A 291 -13.02 16.48 -21.55
N SER A 292 -13.22 16.33 -22.86
CA SER A 292 -13.97 15.19 -23.41
C SER A 292 -13.31 13.87 -23.00
N SER A 293 -14.11 12.87 -22.61
CA SER A 293 -13.65 11.49 -22.42
C SER A 293 -13.39 10.76 -23.73
N VAL A 294 -13.65 11.42 -24.87
CA VAL A 294 -13.33 10.92 -26.21
C VAL A 294 -12.31 11.85 -26.84
N PHE A 295 -11.17 11.27 -27.23
CA PHE A 295 -10.09 11.96 -27.90
C PHE A 295 -9.97 11.43 -29.33
N GLU A 296 -10.11 12.31 -30.32
CA GLU A 296 -10.00 11.95 -31.74
C GLU A 296 -8.66 12.42 -32.29
N ALA A 297 -7.80 11.47 -32.68
CA ALA A 297 -6.53 11.78 -33.34
C ALA A 297 -6.16 10.66 -34.32
N PRO A 298 -5.50 10.98 -35.45
CA PRO A 298 -5.08 9.97 -36.41
C PRO A 298 -4.05 9.01 -35.79
N SER A 299 -4.13 7.73 -36.15
CA SER A 299 -3.08 6.76 -35.83
C SER A 299 -1.76 7.16 -36.49
N GLY A 300 -0.71 7.39 -35.68
CA GLY A 300 0.66 7.58 -36.17
C GLY A 300 1.34 6.27 -36.55
N GLU A 301 2.65 6.33 -36.82
CA GLU A 301 3.49 5.15 -37.06
C GLU A 301 3.59 4.27 -35.78
N HIS A 302 3.53 2.94 -35.96
CA HIS A 302 3.91 1.91 -34.97
C HIS A 302 3.65 2.21 -33.48
N SER A 303 2.39 2.05 -33.03
CA SER A 303 1.98 2.13 -31.61
C SER A 303 2.23 3.48 -30.91
N LYS A 304 2.65 4.53 -31.62
CA LYS A 304 2.80 5.89 -31.06
C LYS A 304 1.45 6.41 -30.57
N LYS A 305 1.38 6.79 -29.29
CA LYS A 305 0.24 7.47 -28.67
C LYS A 305 0.04 8.87 -29.27
N PRO A 306 -1.18 9.44 -29.23
CA PRO A 306 -1.45 10.62 -30.02
C PRO A 306 -0.71 11.84 -29.48
N ASP A 307 -0.24 12.69 -30.40
CA ASP A 307 0.40 13.95 -30.05
C ASP A 307 -0.58 14.83 -29.24
N GLY A 308 -0.09 15.50 -28.20
CA GLY A 308 -0.90 16.34 -27.30
C GLY A 308 -1.55 15.63 -26.10
N ILE A 309 -1.49 14.29 -25.99
CA ILE A 309 -2.04 13.61 -24.81
C ILE A 309 -1.28 13.95 -23.52
N ARG A 310 0.05 14.14 -23.61
CA ARG A 310 0.86 14.53 -22.46
C ARG A 310 0.51 15.94 -21.98
N ASP A 311 0.24 16.86 -22.90
CA ASP A 311 -0.26 18.20 -22.57
C ASP A 311 -1.62 18.13 -21.85
N LEU A 312 -2.55 17.33 -22.39
CA LEU A 312 -3.87 17.15 -21.79
C LEU A 312 -3.79 16.57 -20.36
N VAL A 313 -2.96 15.54 -20.16
CA VAL A 313 -2.71 14.97 -18.83
C VAL A 313 -2.05 16.02 -17.93
N ALA A 314 -1.08 16.77 -18.43
CA ALA A 314 -0.40 17.80 -17.65
C ALA A 314 -1.33 18.93 -17.19
N GLU A 315 -2.33 19.29 -18.00
CA GLU A 315 -3.36 20.29 -17.70
C GLU A 315 -4.25 19.86 -16.53
N VAL A 316 -4.67 18.59 -16.51
CA VAL A 316 -5.63 18.07 -15.52
C VAL A 316 -4.98 17.48 -14.27
N SER A 317 -3.70 17.14 -14.33
CA SER A 317 -2.99 16.47 -13.24
C SER A 317 -2.18 17.44 -12.36
N PRO A 318 -1.89 17.05 -11.11
CA PRO A 318 -0.88 17.71 -10.28
C PRO A 318 0.50 17.78 -10.96
N GLU A 319 1.33 18.70 -10.47
CA GLU A 319 2.72 18.84 -10.93
C GLU A 319 3.62 17.71 -10.43
N TYR A 320 4.89 17.73 -10.85
CA TYR A 320 5.84 16.62 -10.71
C TYR A 320 5.30 15.36 -11.38
N ARG A 321 5.62 15.21 -12.67
CA ARG A 321 5.03 14.21 -13.56
C ARG A 321 6.08 13.21 -14.02
N LEU A 322 5.76 11.93 -13.90
CA LEU A 322 6.60 10.80 -14.31
C LEU A 322 5.92 10.06 -15.46
N GLU A 323 6.63 9.88 -16.56
CA GLU A 323 6.25 8.96 -17.63
C GLU A 323 7.04 7.66 -17.50
N LEU A 324 6.34 6.55 -17.35
CA LEU A 324 6.90 5.20 -17.38
C LEU A 324 6.75 4.60 -18.78
N PHE A 325 7.78 3.89 -19.23
CA PHE A 325 7.89 3.29 -20.56
C PHE A 325 7.96 4.33 -21.70
N ALA A 326 8.58 5.46 -21.42
CA ALA A 326 8.79 6.54 -22.40
C ALA A 326 9.71 6.09 -23.54
N ARG A 327 9.35 6.44 -24.77
CA ARG A 327 10.20 6.28 -25.96
C ARG A 327 10.99 7.54 -26.35
N GLN A 328 10.62 8.67 -25.76
CA GLN A 328 11.25 9.96 -26.01
C GLN A 328 11.07 10.84 -24.78
N SER A 329 12.03 11.71 -24.53
CA SER A 329 11.89 12.76 -23.51
C SER A 329 10.75 13.71 -23.84
N TYR A 330 10.20 14.35 -22.82
CA TYR A 330 9.19 15.38 -22.99
C TYR A 330 9.38 16.49 -21.95
N GLU A 331 9.26 17.74 -22.38
CA GLU A 331 9.51 18.89 -21.51
C GLU A 331 8.50 18.93 -20.36
N GLY A 332 8.99 19.19 -19.13
CA GLY A 332 8.16 19.22 -17.93
C GLY A 332 7.79 17.85 -17.34
N TRP A 333 8.35 16.77 -17.88
CA TRP A 333 8.16 15.39 -17.40
C TRP A 333 9.50 14.75 -17.09
N THR A 334 9.55 13.97 -16.00
CA THR A 334 10.57 12.94 -15.84
C THR A 334 10.17 11.76 -16.69
N CYS A 335 11.01 11.35 -17.64
CA CYS A 335 10.72 10.21 -18.52
C CYS A 335 11.63 9.03 -18.17
N TRP A 336 11.06 7.83 -18.05
CA TRP A 336 11.77 6.57 -17.83
C TRP A 336 11.37 5.54 -18.90
N GLY A 337 12.34 4.92 -19.56
CA GLY A 337 12.09 3.82 -20.50
C GLY A 337 13.35 3.28 -21.18
N ASP A 338 13.25 2.07 -21.73
CA ASP A 338 14.37 1.35 -22.37
C ASP A 338 14.89 2.06 -23.63
N GLU A 339 14.02 2.77 -24.34
CA GLU A 339 14.37 3.45 -25.61
C GLU A 339 14.99 4.85 -25.41
N ILE A 340 15.18 5.29 -24.16
CA ILE A 340 15.78 6.60 -23.82
C ILE A 340 16.98 6.48 -22.87
N ASP A 341 17.67 5.34 -22.88
CA ASP A 341 18.83 5.03 -22.02
C ASP A 341 18.57 5.28 -20.52
N GLY A 342 17.34 5.01 -20.04
CA GLY A 342 16.95 5.22 -18.65
C GLY A 342 16.16 6.52 -18.45
N PHE A 343 16.79 7.55 -17.85
CA PHE A 343 16.14 8.84 -17.58
C PHE A 343 16.60 9.95 -18.50
N ILE A 344 15.64 10.69 -19.02
CA ILE A 344 15.89 12.01 -19.59
C ILE A 344 15.00 13.01 -18.85
N ASN A 345 15.62 14.10 -18.39
CA ASN A 345 14.98 15.24 -17.72
C ASN A 345 14.49 14.95 -16.29
N VAL A 346 15.40 14.82 -15.33
CA VAL A 346 15.03 15.10 -13.92
C VAL A 346 14.74 16.60 -13.88
N ALA A 347 13.47 17.00 -13.87
CA ALA A 347 13.09 18.41 -13.89
C ALA A 347 13.96 19.19 -12.88
N THR A 348 14.64 20.22 -13.37
CA THR A 348 15.57 21.11 -12.66
C THR A 348 14.87 21.95 -11.58
N GLN A 349 14.30 21.29 -10.56
CA GLN A 349 13.63 21.94 -9.43
C GLN A 349 14.08 21.44 -8.06
N PHE A 350 15.03 20.49 -7.98
CA PHE A 350 15.59 20.04 -6.70
C PHE A 350 16.71 20.95 -6.14
N GLU A 351 17.02 22.09 -6.78
CA GLU A 351 18.09 23.01 -6.31
C GLU A 351 17.62 24.15 -5.38
N GLU A 352 16.33 24.34 -5.09
CA GLU A 352 15.88 25.46 -4.24
C GLU A 352 15.40 25.07 -2.82
N ALA A 353 15.70 23.88 -2.33
CA ALA A 353 15.37 23.46 -0.95
C ALA A 353 16.57 22.95 -0.14
N ALA A 354 17.74 23.59 -0.30
CA ALA A 354 18.92 23.39 0.56
C ALA A 354 19.27 24.67 1.35
#